data_AF-A0A0N5D909-F1
#
_entry.id   AF-A0A0N5D909-F1
#
_cell.length_a   1.000
_cell.length_b   1.000
_cell.length_c   1.000
_cell.angle_alpha   90.00
_cell.angle_beta   90.00
_cell.angle_gamma   90.00
#
_symmetry.space_group_name_H-M   'P 1'
#
loop_
_entity.id
_entity.type
_entity.pdbx_description
1 polymer ?
#
loop_
_entity_poly.entity_id
_entity_poly.type
_entity_poly.pdbx_seq_one_letter_code
_entity_poly.pdbx_strand_id
1 'polypeptide(L)'
;MFSLKEQGMNHVKVLYSDLMCMNLLHSDRLCMNLMYSDFLCVNLLYSDLLRVNLLYSNLLRVNLLYSNLLRVNLLYSNLLHVNLLYSNLLHVNLLYSNLLRVILSYSNLLRVILSYSNLLRVILSYSNLLRVILVYSNLLRVNLLY
;
A
#
# COMPACT_ATOMS: atom_id res chain seq x y z
N MET A 1 11.67 3.99 -15.76
CA MET A 1 11.50 4.37 -14.34
C MET A 1 10.69 5.66 -14.31
N PHE A 2 9.53 5.66 -13.67
CA PHE A 2 8.63 6.81 -13.58
C PHE A 2 8.87 7.51 -12.23
N SER A 3 9.62 8.60 -12.22
CA SER A 3 9.94 9.33 -10.98
C SER A 3 9.28 10.69 -11.01
N LEU A 4 8.49 10.99 -9.99
CA LEU A 4 7.87 12.29 -9.77
C LEU A 4 8.48 12.93 -8.52
N LYS A 5 9.07 14.11 -8.70
CA LYS A 5 9.47 15.03 -7.62
C LYS A 5 8.52 16.21 -7.72
N GLU A 6 7.87 16.56 -6.63
CA GLU A 6 6.73 17.46 -6.72
C GLU A 6 7.12 18.91 -7.03
N GLN A 7 6.44 19.48 -8.03
CA GLN A 7 5.94 20.86 -8.05
C GLN A 7 4.49 20.79 -8.58
N GLY A 8 3.50 20.80 -7.68
CA GLY A 8 2.09 21.11 -8.00
C GLY A 8 1.16 19.99 -8.53
N MET A 9 1.58 18.71 -8.54
CA MET A 9 0.75 17.61 -9.06
C MET A 9 -0.02 16.87 -7.97
N ASN A 10 -1.30 17.21 -7.77
CA ASN A 10 -2.14 16.60 -6.73
C ASN A 10 -2.81 15.28 -7.15
N HIS A 11 -2.67 14.88 -8.41
CA HIS A 11 -3.29 13.67 -8.95
C HIS A 11 -2.34 12.90 -9.88
N VAL A 12 -2.13 11.61 -9.59
CA VAL A 12 -1.42 10.67 -10.46
C VAL A 12 -2.40 9.61 -10.92
N LYS A 13 -2.55 9.48 -12.23
CA LYS A 13 -3.34 8.41 -12.85
C LYS A 13 -2.47 7.66 -13.84
N VAL A 14 -2.36 6.36 -13.66
CA VAL A 14 -1.66 5.46 -14.60
C VAL A 14 -2.62 4.35 -15.01
N LEU A 15 -2.72 4.14 -16.32
CA LEU A 15 -3.59 3.14 -16.94
C LEU A 15 -2.74 2.29 -17.89
N TYR A 16 -2.94 0.97 -17.90
CA TYR A 16 -2.35 0.06 -18.89
C TYR A 16 -0.83 0.23 -19.02
N SER A 17 -0.12 -0.01 -17.92
CA SER A 17 1.31 0.25 -17.87
C SER A 17 2.09 -0.93 -17.30
N ASP A 18 3.14 -1.30 -18.01
CA ASP A 18 4.16 -2.23 -17.53
C ASP A 18 5.42 -1.42 -17.24
N LEU A 19 5.50 -0.91 -16.02
CA LEU A 19 6.56 0.01 -15.62
C LEU A 19 7.50 -0.70 -14.64
N MET A 20 8.81 -0.51 -14.85
CA MET A 20 9.80 -1.06 -13.92
C MET A 20 9.56 -0.53 -12.51
N CYS A 21 9.63 0.78 -12.30
CA CYS A 21 9.41 1.35 -10.97
C CYS A 21 8.77 2.72 -11.03
N MET A 22 7.90 3.02 -10.06
CA MET A 22 7.36 4.33 -9.77
C MET A 22 7.93 4.87 -8.46
N ASN A 23 8.51 6.07 -8.49
CA ASN A 23 9.04 6.74 -7.31
C ASN A 23 8.35 8.09 -7.11
N LEU A 24 7.83 8.31 -5.91
CA LEU A 24 7.28 9.59 -5.47
C LEU A 24 8.04 10.06 -4.24
N LEU A 25 8.49 11.31 -4.31
CA LEU A 25 9.30 11.97 -3.29
C LEU A 25 8.65 13.31 -2.95
N HIS A 26 8.43 13.57 -1.66
CA HIS A 26 7.92 14.85 -1.18
C HIS A 26 6.61 15.25 -1.84
N SER A 27 5.64 14.34 -1.85
CA SER A 27 4.32 14.61 -2.44
C SER A 27 3.31 15.03 -1.39
N ASP A 28 2.63 16.15 -1.60
CA ASP A 28 1.68 16.72 -0.67
C ASP A 28 0.25 16.57 -1.17
N ARG A 29 -0.59 15.92 -0.34
CA ARG A 29 -2.03 15.72 -0.58
C ARG A 29 -2.34 15.00 -1.89
N LEU A 30 -1.50 14.05 -2.28
CA LEU A 30 -1.61 13.35 -3.55
C LEU A 30 -2.75 12.32 -3.55
N CYS A 31 -3.47 12.23 -4.67
CA CYS A 31 -4.33 11.10 -4.98
C CYS A 31 -3.75 10.27 -6.14
N MET A 32 -3.46 9.00 -5.87
CA MET A 32 -2.90 8.07 -6.85
C MET A 32 -3.94 7.02 -7.27
N ASN A 33 -4.09 6.82 -8.57
CA ASN A 33 -4.86 5.72 -9.16
C ASN A 33 -3.98 4.96 -10.15
N LEU A 34 -3.71 3.68 -9.87
CA LEU A 34 -3.06 2.76 -10.82
C LEU A 34 -4.08 1.70 -11.22
N MET A 35 -4.34 1.58 -12.52
CA MET A 35 -5.36 0.67 -13.06
C MET A 35 -4.75 -0.16 -14.18
N TYR A 36 -4.98 -1.48 -14.16
CA TYR A 36 -4.46 -2.38 -15.19
C TYR A 36 -2.95 -2.22 -15.38
N SER A 37 -2.20 -2.21 -14.28
CA SER A 37 -0.79 -1.84 -14.28
C SER A 37 0.07 -2.83 -13.53
N ASP A 38 1.20 -3.20 -14.14
CA ASP A 38 2.20 -4.04 -13.54
C ASP A 38 3.45 -3.22 -13.20
N PHE A 39 3.84 -3.30 -11.92
CA PHE A 39 5.01 -2.60 -11.39
C PHE A 39 5.95 -3.55 -10.66
N LEU A 40 7.25 -3.49 -10.98
CA LEU A 40 8.24 -4.17 -10.15
C LEU A 40 8.34 -3.48 -8.79
N CYS A 41 8.35 -2.14 -8.77
CA CYS A 41 8.38 -1.40 -7.52
C CYS A 41 7.61 -0.07 -7.50
N VAL A 42 6.96 0.23 -6.38
CA VAL A 42 6.40 1.56 -6.07
C VAL A 42 7.02 2.03 -4.76
N ASN A 43 7.70 3.18 -4.79
CA ASN A 43 8.34 3.78 -3.63
C ASN A 43 7.73 5.15 -3.35
N LEU A 44 7.12 5.31 -2.18
CA LEU A 44 6.63 6.62 -1.71
C LEU A 44 7.48 7.01 -0.49
N LEU A 45 8.19 8.13 -0.61
CA LEU A 45 9.13 8.65 0.36
C LEU A 45 8.72 10.07 0.75
N TYR A 46 8.56 10.32 2.05
CA TYR A 46 8.15 11.63 2.57
C TYR A 46 6.87 12.14 1.88
N SER A 47 5.83 11.33 1.89
CA SER A 47 4.63 11.58 1.07
C SER A 47 3.36 11.54 1.89
N ASP A 48 2.51 12.54 1.67
CA ASP A 48 1.19 12.64 2.24
C ASP A 48 0.15 12.36 1.15
N LEU A 49 -0.39 11.14 1.14
CA LEU A 49 -1.39 10.73 0.17
C LEU A 49 -2.79 10.71 0.80
N LEU A 50 -3.71 11.46 0.20
CA LEU A 50 -5.11 11.39 0.59
C LEU A 50 -5.73 10.05 0.18
N ARG A 51 -5.34 9.52 -0.98
CA ARG A 51 -5.92 8.30 -1.51
C ARG A 51 -4.96 7.56 -2.45
N VAL A 52 -4.86 6.25 -2.27
CA VAL A 52 -4.24 5.32 -3.24
C VAL A 52 -5.29 4.30 -3.65
N ASN A 53 -5.55 4.19 -4.94
CA ASN A 53 -6.40 3.15 -5.51
C ASN A 53 -5.59 2.30 -6.48
N LEU A 54 -5.65 1.00 -6.27
CA LEU A 54 -5.08 -0.01 -7.16
C LEU A 54 -6.22 -0.89 -7.66
N LEU A 55 -6.40 -0.94 -8.98
CA LEU A 55 -7.41 -1.77 -9.63
C LEU A 55 -6.74 -2.67 -10.67
N TYR A 56 -6.98 -3.98 -10.60
CA TYR A 56 -6.44 -4.94 -11.58
C TYR A 56 -4.93 -4.77 -11.79
N SER A 57 -4.17 -4.57 -10.71
CA SER A 57 -2.75 -4.24 -10.76
C SER A 57 -1.90 -5.27 -10.03
N ASN A 58 -0.73 -5.60 -10.58
CA ASN A 58 0.25 -6.43 -9.90
C ASN A 58 1.46 -5.60 -9.49
N LEU A 59 1.81 -5.62 -8.21
CA LEU A 59 3.02 -4.96 -7.70
C LEU A 59 3.91 -5.94 -6.97
N LEU A 60 5.14 -6.09 -7.42
CA LEU A 60 6.07 -6.98 -6.73
C LEU A 60 6.50 -6.37 -5.38
N ARG A 61 6.80 -5.07 -5.35
CA ARG A 61 7.22 -4.38 -4.12
C ARG A 61 6.59 -3.00 -3.97
N VAL A 62 6.03 -2.73 -2.80
CA VAL A 62 5.57 -1.40 -2.39
C VAL A 62 6.33 -0.99 -1.13
N ASN A 63 7.03 0.13 -1.17
CA ASN A 63 7.73 0.69 -0.01
C ASN A 63 7.15 2.07 0.32
N LEU A 64 6.75 2.24 1.56
CA LEU A 64 6.22 3.48 2.14
C LEU A 64 7.14 3.87 3.29
N LEU A 65 7.91 4.94 3.08
CA LEU A 65 8.93 5.41 4.02
C LEU A 65 8.59 6.83 4.43
N TYR A 66 8.38 7.07 5.73
CA TYR A 66 8.02 8.40 6.25
C TYR A 66 6.79 8.98 5.54
N SER A 67 5.72 8.19 5.40
CA SER A 67 4.55 8.57 4.61
C SER A 67 3.25 8.43 5.39
N ASN A 68 2.29 9.31 5.10
CA ASN A 68 0.96 9.25 5.64
C ASN A 68 -0.03 8.97 4.51
N LEU A 69 -0.89 7.96 4.70
CA LEU A 69 -1.95 7.63 3.75
C LEU A 69 -3.28 7.58 4.48
N LEU A 70 -4.21 8.44 4.08
CA LEU A 70 -5.55 8.42 4.69
C LEU A 70 -6.34 7.19 4.24
N ARG A 71 -6.25 6.84 2.95
CA ARG A 71 -7.01 5.71 2.40
C ARG A 71 -6.27 4.96 1.30
N VAL A 72 -6.17 3.65 1.46
CA VAL A 72 -5.68 2.72 0.45
C VAL A 72 -6.80 1.75 0.09
N ASN A 73 -7.15 1.66 -1.20
CA ASN A 73 -8.10 0.67 -1.69
C ASN A 73 -7.41 -0.20 -2.75
N LEU A 74 -7.44 -1.51 -2.52
CA LEU A 74 -6.94 -2.54 -3.41
C LEU A 74 -8.12 -3.37 -3.89
N LEU A 75 -8.34 -3.39 -5.21
CA LEU A 75 -9.43 -4.14 -5.83
C LEU A 75 -8.88 -5.02 -6.96
N TYR A 76 -9.07 -6.33 -6.87
CA TYR A 76 -8.53 -7.29 -7.83
C TYR A 76 -7.02 -7.14 -8.05
N SER A 77 -6.25 -6.91 -6.99
CA SER A 77 -4.82 -6.60 -7.09
C SER A 77 -3.95 -7.59 -6.33
N ASN A 78 -2.72 -7.78 -6.81
CA ASN A 78 -1.75 -8.67 -6.18
C ASN A 78 -0.52 -7.88 -5.77
N LEU A 79 -0.17 -7.92 -4.49
CA LEU A 79 1.05 -7.31 -3.96
C LEU A 79 1.91 -8.38 -3.27
N LEU A 80 3.12 -8.59 -3.75
CA LEU A 80 3.99 -9.62 -3.15
C LEU A 80 4.62 -9.13 -1.84
N HIS A 81 5.17 -7.92 -1.86
CA HIS A 81 5.86 -7.35 -0.70
C HIS A 81 5.44 -5.92 -0.44
N VAL A 82 4.92 -5.65 0.76
CA VAL A 82 4.59 -4.31 1.23
C VAL A 82 5.41 -3.99 2.47
N ASN A 83 6.19 -2.93 2.43
CA ASN A 83 7.00 -2.46 3.54
C ASN A 83 6.58 -1.05 3.95
N LEU A 84 6.28 -0.91 5.23
CA LEU A 84 5.84 0.30 5.90
C LEU A 84 6.89 0.64 6.96
N LEU A 85 7.60 1.76 6.82
CA LEU A 85 8.58 2.24 7.81
C LEU A 85 8.26 3.68 8.18
N TYR A 86 8.09 3.96 9.47
CA TYR A 86 7.70 5.28 9.96
C TYR A 86 6.49 5.86 9.22
N SER A 87 5.48 5.01 8.97
CA SER A 87 4.34 5.37 8.13
C SER A 87 3.01 5.20 8.86
N ASN A 88 2.03 6.03 8.51
CA ASN A 88 0.70 5.99 9.10
C ASN A 88 -0.34 5.75 8.02
N LEU A 89 -1.16 4.72 8.20
CA LEU A 89 -2.24 4.36 7.30
C LEU A 89 -3.55 4.29 8.09
N LEU A 90 -4.51 5.16 7.78
CA LEU A 90 -5.76 5.20 8.53
C LEU A 90 -6.72 4.10 8.09
N HIS A 91 -6.93 3.96 6.79
CA HIS A 91 -7.89 3.01 6.23
C HIS A 91 -7.30 2.24 5.07
N VAL A 92 -7.25 0.91 5.21
CA VAL A 92 -6.83 -0.01 4.15
C VAL A 92 -7.96 -0.98 3.85
N ASN A 93 -8.44 -0.97 2.62
CA ASN A 93 -9.48 -1.86 2.13
C ASN A 93 -8.94 -2.77 1.03
N LEU A 94 -9.09 -4.07 1.23
CA LEU A 94 -8.65 -5.13 0.33
C LEU A 94 -9.90 -5.89 -0.11
N LEU A 95 -10.22 -5.86 -1.41
CA LEU A 95 -11.33 -6.61 -1.99
C LEU A 95 -10.81 -7.45 -3.16
N TYR A 96 -11.07 -8.77 -3.12
CA TYR A 96 -10.55 -9.73 -4.10
C TYR A 96 -9.04 -9.58 -4.36
N SER A 97 -8.25 -9.28 -3.31
CA SER A 97 -6.83 -8.96 -3.45
C SER A 97 -5.95 -9.94 -2.68
N ASN A 98 -4.72 -10.12 -3.16
CA ASN A 98 -3.74 -11.01 -2.53
C ASN A 98 -2.51 -10.24 -2.10
N LEU A 99 -2.12 -10.40 -0.84
CA LEU A 99 -0.90 -9.87 -0.26
C LEU A 99 -0.07 -11.02 0.33
N LEU A 100 1.14 -11.21 -0.18
CA LEU A 100 1.98 -12.31 0.31
C LEU A 100 2.67 -11.93 1.62
N ARG A 101 3.31 -10.75 1.68
CA ARG A 101 4.02 -10.30 2.88
C ARG A 101 3.86 -8.80 3.11
N VAL A 102 3.43 -8.44 4.31
CA VAL A 102 3.36 -7.07 4.81
C VAL A 102 4.26 -6.94 6.02
N ILE A 103 5.16 -5.96 6.00
CA ILE A 103 6.05 -5.62 7.10
C ILE A 103 5.76 -4.19 7.55
N LEU A 104 5.50 -4.02 8.84
CA LEU A 104 5.39 -2.73 9.49
C LEU A 104 6.49 -2.56 10.50
N SER A 105 7.23 -1.46 10.41
CA SER A 105 8.25 -1.06 11.36
C SER A 105 7.99 0.37 11.79
N TYR A 106 7.85 0.61 13.10
CA TYR A 106 7.54 1.93 13.66
C TYR A 106 6.35 2.63 12.98
N SER A 107 5.33 1.85 12.60
CA SER A 107 4.23 2.30 11.76
C SER A 107 2.88 2.04 12.40
N ASN A 108 1.85 2.78 11.98
CA ASN A 108 0.50 2.65 12.52
C ASN A 108 -0.51 2.33 11.41
N LEU A 109 -1.30 1.28 11.62
CA LEU A 109 -2.47 0.93 10.83
C LEU A 109 -3.71 1.01 11.72
N LEU A 110 -4.59 1.97 11.45
CA LEU A 110 -5.77 2.17 12.28
C LEU A 110 -6.88 1.15 11.95
N ARG A 111 -7.18 0.96 10.67
CA ARG A 111 -8.21 0.00 10.24
C ARG A 111 -7.85 -0.68 8.93
N VAL A 112 -7.89 -2.02 8.95
CA VAL A 112 -7.72 -2.89 7.78
C VAL A 112 -8.99 -3.72 7.58
N ILE A 113 -9.53 -3.71 6.38
CA ILE A 113 -10.68 -4.54 5.98
C ILE A 113 -10.23 -5.45 4.83
N LEU A 114 -10.38 -6.75 5.02
CA LEU A 114 -10.18 -7.77 4.01
C LEU A 114 -11.53 -8.38 3.65
N SER A 115 -11.86 -8.37 2.37
CA SER A 115 -13.08 -8.97 1.80
C SER A 115 -12.68 -9.87 0.63
N TYR A 116 -13.00 -11.16 0.69
CA TYR A 116 -12.60 -12.15 -0.32
C TYR A 116 -11.11 -12.10 -0.69
N SER A 117 -10.26 -11.83 0.30
CA SER A 117 -8.84 -11.49 0.09
C SER A 117 -7.91 -12.39 0.91
N ASN A 118 -6.67 -12.54 0.46
CA ASN A 118 -5.66 -13.34 1.16
C ASN A 118 -4.51 -12.46 1.63
N LEU A 119 -4.14 -12.59 2.90
CA LEU A 119 -2.97 -11.96 3.49
C LEU A 119 -2.13 -13.03 4.19
N LEU A 120 -1.03 -13.45 3.56
CA LEU A 120 -0.33 -14.66 3.99
C LEU A 120 0.58 -14.41 5.21
N ARG A 121 1.33 -13.30 5.22
CA ARG A 121 2.22 -12.98 6.34
C ARG A 121 2.21 -11.49 6.68
N VAL A 122 1.98 -11.17 7.94
CA VAL A 122 2.13 -9.83 8.52
C VAL A 122 3.21 -9.86 9.59
N ILE A 123 4.13 -8.91 9.57
CA ILE A 123 5.15 -8.71 10.60
C ILE A 123 5.00 -7.29 11.12
N LEU A 124 4.83 -7.14 12.43
CA LEU A 124 4.70 -5.86 13.12
C LEU A 124 5.90 -5.70 14.06
N SER A 125 6.77 -4.73 13.80
CA SER A 125 7.91 -4.36 14.64
C SER A 125 7.70 -2.97 15.22
N TYR A 126 7.58 -2.84 16.54
CA TYR A 126 7.30 -1.54 17.20
C TYR A 126 6.13 -0.77 16.53
N SER A 127 5.10 -1.50 16.09
CA SER A 127 4.04 -1.00 15.23
C SER A 127 2.66 -1.31 15.79
N ASN A 128 1.68 -0.47 15.46
CA ASN A 128 0.30 -0.65 15.90
C ASN A 128 -0.61 -1.09 14.75
N LEU A 129 -1.47 -2.07 15.03
CA LEU A 129 -2.56 -2.49 14.16
C LEU A 129 -3.85 -2.55 14.98
N LEU A 130 -4.66 -1.50 14.92
CA LEU A 130 -5.73 -1.28 15.90
C LEU A 130 -7.00 -2.10 15.59
N ARG A 131 -7.41 -2.18 14.32
CA ARG A 131 -8.60 -2.93 13.91
C ARG A 131 -8.38 -3.67 12.61
N VAL A 132 -8.68 -4.98 12.62
CA VAL A 132 -8.72 -5.83 11.43
C VAL A 132 -10.11 -6.45 11.31
N ILE A 133 -10.69 -6.39 10.12
CA ILE A 133 -11.97 -7.02 9.79
C ILE A 133 -11.73 -7.99 8.64
N LEU A 134 -12.15 -9.25 8.81
CA LEU A 134 -12.04 -10.31 7.81
C LEU A 134 -13.44 -10.73 7.36
N VAL A 135 -13.72 -10.67 6.06
CA VAL A 135 -14.98 -11.12 5.45
C VAL A 135 -14.61 -12.10 4.34
N TYR A 136 -14.94 -13.39 4.52
CA TYR A 136 -14.55 -14.45 3.58
C TYR A 136 -13.07 -14.40 3.15
N SER A 137 -12.17 -14.08 4.10
CA SER A 137 -10.77 -13.75 3.83
C SER A 137 -9.83 -14.56 4.69
N ASN A 138 -8.60 -14.76 4.21
CA ASN A 138 -7.57 -15.51 4.91
C ASN A 138 -6.49 -14.58 5.46
N LEU A 139 -6.14 -14.77 6.73
CA LEU A 139 -4.98 -14.16 7.38
C LEU A 139 -4.16 -15.28 8.03
N LEU A 140 -3.09 -15.72 7.36
CA LEU A 140 -2.43 -16.99 7.74
C LEU A 140 -1.42 -16.84 8.89
N ARG A 141 -0.58 -15.80 8.87
CA ARG A 141 0.46 -15.61 9.89
C ARG A 141 0.62 -14.16 10.26
N VAL A 142 0.64 -13.88 11.57
CA VAL A 142 0.97 -12.57 12.14
C VAL A 142 2.09 -12.75 13.15
N ASN A 143 3.18 -12.00 12.98
CA ASN A 143 4.29 -11.95 13.93
C ASN A 143 4.35 -10.56 14.58
N LEU A 144 4.44 -10.52 15.90
CA LEU A 144 4.63 -9.30 16.69
C LEU A 144 6.05 -9.28 17.24
N LEU A 145 6.77 -8.19 17.00
CA LEU A 145 8.10 -7.90 17.49
C LEU A 145 8.02 -6.57 18.24
N TYR A 146 8.23 -6.62 19.54
CA TYR A 146 8.23 -5.46 20.44
C TYR A 146 9.63 -5.16 20.94
#